data_AF-A0A8T5UII4-F1
#
_entry.id   AF-A0A8T5UII4-F1
#
_cell.length_a   1.000
_cell.length_b   1.000
_cell.length_c   1.000
_cell.angle_alpha   90.00
_cell.angle_beta   90.00
_cell.angle_gamma   90.00
#
_symmetry.space_group_name_H-M   'P 1'
#
loop_
_entity.id
_entity.type
_entity.pdbx_description
1 polymer ?
#
loop_
_entity_poly.entity_id
_entity_poly.type
_entity_poly.pdbx_seq_one_letter_code
_entity_poly.pdbx_strand_id
1 'polypeptide(L)'
;LYSMVQLIVISVFSFGGAFLLNESYDLMNVSFPFWLIFIYMGIVVTSGTFIFQNWSQQHQGPTQTAIIFTLEPVFAVVFASFIIGDETMTSLGWLGCALIFIAILITVLKKSENSLNKK
;
A
#
# COMPACT_ATOMS: atom_id res chain seq x y z
N LEU A 1 11.03 13.55 8.20
CA LEU A 1 11.05 13.15 9.63
C LEU A 1 10.02 12.07 9.93
N TYR A 2 8.74 12.28 9.61
CA TYR A 2 7.65 11.33 9.90
C TYR A 2 7.87 9.91 9.34
N SER A 3 8.33 9.77 8.09
CA SER A 3 8.60 8.46 7.46
C SER A 3 9.71 7.67 8.17
N MET A 4 10.75 8.36 8.65
CA MET A 4 11.84 7.71 9.39
C MET A 4 11.35 7.22 10.75
N VAL A 5 10.53 8.01 11.45
CA VAL A 5 9.94 7.60 12.72
C VAL A 5 8.99 6.41 12.53
N GLN A 6 8.15 6.43 11.49
CA GLN A 6 7.24 5.32 11.16
C GLN A 6 8.00 4.01 10.92
N LEU A 7 9.05 4.04 10.08
CA LEU A 7 9.83 2.83 9.79
C LEU A 7 10.54 2.28 11.02
N ILE A 8 11.07 3.15 11.89
CA ILE A 8 11.69 2.73 13.16
C ILE A 8 10.65 2.08 14.07
N VAL A 9 9.48 2.71 14.25
CA VAL A 9 8.41 2.18 15.11
C VAL A 9 7.92 0.82 14.58
N ILE A 10 7.68 0.69 13.28
CA ILE A 10 7.27 -0.58 12.65
C ILE A 10 8.33 -1.65 12.89
N SER A 11 9.61 -1.34 12.65
CA SER A 11 10.71 -2.31 12.83
C SER A 11 10.82 -2.79 14.28
N VAL A 12 10.71 -1.88 15.27
CA VAL A 12 10.80 -2.25 16.68
C VAL A 12 9.60 -3.11 17.10
N PHE A 13 8.39 -2.73 16.69
CA PHE A 13 7.19 -3.51 16.99
C PHE A 13 7.19 -4.88 16.33
N SER A 14 7.59 -4.97 15.06
CA SER A 14 7.67 -6.25 14.35
C SER A 14 8.74 -7.16 14.95
N PHE A 15 9.90 -6.61 15.35
CA PHE A 15 10.93 -7.39 16.04
C PHE A 15 10.46 -7.88 17.42
N GLY A 16 9.81 -7.00 18.20
CA GLY A 16 9.23 -7.38 19.49
C GLY A 16 8.12 -8.43 19.36
N GLY A 17 7.27 -8.31 18.35
CA GLY A 17 6.22 -9.28 18.03
C GLY A 17 6.80 -10.65 17.65
N ALA A 18 7.85 -10.67 16.82
CA ALA A 18 8.54 -11.90 16.47
C ALA A 18 9.10 -12.64 17.70
N PHE A 19 9.65 -11.90 18.67
CA PHE A 19 10.15 -12.47 19.92
C PHE A 19 9.02 -13.03 20.80
N LEU A 20 7.89 -12.32 20.92
CA LEU A 20 6.75 -12.76 21.72
C LEU A 20 6.06 -14.01 21.15
N LEU A 21 6.03 -14.14 19.82
CA LEU A 21 5.40 -15.27 19.12
C LEU A 21 6.30 -16.51 19.00
N ASN A 22 7.56 -16.45 19.48
CA ASN A 22 8.56 -17.52 19.35
C ASN A 22 8.74 -18.04 17.90
N GLU A 23 8.61 -17.14 16.92
CA GLU A 23 8.86 -17.47 15.52
C GLU A 23 10.36 -17.78 15.35
N SER A 24 10.68 -19.05 15.11
CA SER A 24 12.04 -19.53 14.91
C SER A 24 12.37 -19.47 13.42
N TYR A 25 13.05 -18.41 12.99
CA TYR A 25 13.54 -18.29 11.62
C TYR A 25 14.81 -19.11 11.44
N ASP A 26 14.79 -20.08 10.52
CA ASP A 26 16.00 -20.82 10.14
C ASP A 26 16.88 -19.92 9.25
N LEU A 27 17.68 -19.07 9.89
CA LEU A 27 18.59 -18.13 9.21
C LEU A 27 19.77 -18.83 8.53
N MET A 28 20.00 -20.12 8.83
CA MET A 28 21.17 -20.87 8.36
C MET A 28 20.92 -21.55 7.02
N ASN A 29 19.67 -21.84 6.68
CA ASN A 29 19.31 -22.55 5.45
C ASN A 29 18.67 -21.65 4.37
N VAL A 30 18.90 -20.33 4.46
CA VAL A 30 18.27 -19.37 3.55
C VAL A 30 19.15 -19.11 2.33
N SER A 31 18.55 -19.26 1.14
CA SER A 31 19.24 -19.06 -0.14
C SER A 31 19.68 -17.59 -0.34
N PHE A 32 20.78 -17.38 -1.07
CA PHE A 32 21.27 -16.02 -1.38
C PHE A 32 20.22 -15.10 -2.05
N PRO A 33 19.39 -15.57 -3.00
CA PRO A 33 18.34 -14.74 -3.61
C PRO A 33 17.33 -14.18 -2.61
N PHE A 34 17.05 -14.90 -1.52
CA PHE A 34 16.13 -14.44 -0.47
C PHE A 34 16.61 -13.13 0.15
N TRP A 35 17.89 -13.04 0.50
CA TRP A 35 18.46 -11.83 1.10
C TRP A 35 18.38 -10.64 0.16
N LEU A 36 18.57 -10.86 -1.14
CA LEU A 36 18.45 -9.82 -2.14
C LEU A 36 17.01 -9.33 -2.28
N ILE A 37 16.03 -10.25 -2.31
CA ILE A 37 14.60 -9.91 -2.32
C ILE A 37 14.20 -9.17 -1.04
N PHE A 38 14.69 -9.61 0.13
CA PHE A 38 14.40 -8.99 1.41
C PHE A 38 14.89 -7.54 1.47
N ILE A 39 16.14 -7.30 1.05
CA ILE A 39 16.71 -5.95 0.97
C ILE A 39 15.95 -5.09 -0.03
N TYR A 40 15.60 -5.63 -1.20
CA TYR A 40 14.82 -4.93 -2.21
C TYR A 40 13.43 -4.50 -1.68
N MET A 41 12.73 -5.41 -1.01
CA MET A 41 11.41 -5.14 -0.44
C MET A 41 11.47 -4.10 0.68
N GLY A 42 12.47 -4.14 1.56
CA GLY A 42 12.60 -3.17 2.66
C GLY A 42 13.04 -1.78 2.20
N ILE A 43 14.09 -1.71 1.37
CA ILE A 43 14.68 -0.43 0.98
C ILE A 43 13.92 0.21 -0.17
N VAL A 44 13.69 -0.53 -1.27
CA VAL A 44 13.13 0.06 -2.48
C VAL A 44 11.62 0.15 -2.36
N VAL A 45 10.96 -0.98 -2.12
CA VAL A 45 9.49 -1.04 -2.12
C VAL A 45 8.91 -0.31 -0.91
N THR A 46 9.29 -0.70 0.30
CA THR A 46 8.69 -0.18 1.54
C THR A 46 9.06 1.29 1.74
N SER A 47 10.36 1.62 1.80
CA SER A 47 10.76 3.01 2.05
C SER A 47 10.32 3.94 0.93
N GLY A 48 10.40 3.52 -0.33
CA GLY A 48 9.87 4.27 -1.47
C GLY A 48 8.38 4.56 -1.33
N THR A 49 7.59 3.54 -1.01
CA THR A 49 6.14 3.68 -0.79
C THR A 49 5.84 4.67 0.32
N PHE A 50 6.49 4.57 1.48
CA PHE A 50 6.28 5.52 2.59
C PHE A 50 6.65 6.96 2.22
N ILE A 51 7.70 7.17 1.41
CA ILE A 51 8.07 8.51 0.95
C ILE A 51 6.96 9.10 0.07
N PHE A 52 6.48 8.36 -0.93
CA PHE A 52 5.37 8.80 -1.78
C PHE A 52 4.09 9.04 -0.97
N GLN A 53 3.80 8.17 -0.01
CA GLN A 53 2.62 8.33 0.83
C GLN A 53 2.67 9.62 1.66
N ASN A 54 3.80 9.85 2.33
CA ASN A 54 4.00 11.06 3.13
C ASN A 54 4.00 12.32 2.26
N TRP A 55 4.60 12.27 1.07
CA TRP A 55 4.59 13.38 0.12
C TRP A 55 3.16 13.71 -0.35
N SER A 56 2.37 12.71 -0.71
CA SER A 56 0.97 12.91 -1.12
C SER A 56 0.13 13.51 0.01
N GLN A 57 0.30 12.99 1.23
CA GLN A 57 -0.42 13.48 2.41
C GLN A 57 -0.09 14.94 2.72
N GLN A 58 1.16 15.37 2.51
CA GLN A 58 1.60 16.74 2.72
C GLN A 58 0.95 17.74 1.74
N HIS A 59 0.64 17.31 0.51
CA HIS A 59 0.13 18.21 -0.54
C HIS A 59 -1.41 18.25 -0.62
N GLN A 60 -2.10 17.12 -0.44
CA GLN A 60 -3.57 17.01 -0.62
C GLN A 60 -4.34 16.89 0.71
N GLY A 61 -3.62 16.70 1.81
CA GLY A 61 -4.19 16.42 3.12
C GLY A 61 -4.48 14.92 3.36
N PRO A 62 -4.53 14.48 4.63
CA PRO A 62 -4.59 13.06 4.97
C PRO A 62 -5.83 12.34 4.44
N THR A 63 -7.01 12.96 4.55
CA THR A 63 -8.29 12.32 4.18
C THR A 63 -8.39 12.06 2.68
N GLN A 64 -7.99 13.02 1.83
CA GLN A 64 -8.03 12.81 0.39
C GLN A 64 -7.04 11.76 -0.06
N THR A 65 -5.84 11.82 0.50
CA THR A 65 -4.79 10.88 0.17
C THR A 65 -5.18 9.45 0.56
N ALA A 66 -5.82 9.27 1.72
CA ALA A 66 -6.35 7.97 2.14
C ALA A 66 -7.40 7.43 1.16
N ILE A 67 -8.33 8.27 0.67
CA ILE A 67 -9.32 7.86 -0.33
C ILE A 67 -8.63 7.37 -1.61
N ILE A 68 -7.56 8.04 -2.06
CA ILE A 68 -6.80 7.58 -3.23
C ILE A 68 -6.07 6.27 -2.94
N PHE A 69 -5.49 6.08 -1.75
CA PHE A 69 -4.82 4.81 -1.40
C PHE A 69 -5.77 3.62 -1.33
N THR A 70 -7.06 3.84 -1.03
CA THR A 70 -8.05 2.75 -1.14
C THR A 70 -8.23 2.23 -2.57
N LEU A 71 -7.68 2.91 -3.59
CA LEU A 71 -7.65 2.45 -4.98
C LEU A 71 -6.51 1.45 -5.26
N GLU A 72 -5.48 1.40 -4.42
CA GLU A 72 -4.36 0.46 -4.56
C GLU A 72 -4.79 -0.99 -4.83
N PRO A 73 -5.73 -1.61 -4.08
CA PRO A 73 -6.18 -2.97 -4.36
C PRO A 73 -6.84 -3.13 -5.74
N VAL A 74 -7.50 -2.10 -6.27
CA VAL A 74 -8.08 -2.13 -7.62
C VAL A 74 -6.97 -2.21 -8.66
N PHE A 75 -5.92 -1.42 -8.51
CA PHE A 75 -4.74 -1.51 -9.38
C PHE A 75 -4.01 -2.83 -9.21
N ALA A 76 -3.86 -3.35 -7.98
CA ALA A 76 -3.23 -4.63 -7.73
C ALA A 76 -3.95 -5.76 -8.47
N VAL A 77 -5.29 -5.80 -8.43
CA VAL A 77 -6.11 -6.75 -9.18
C VAL A 77 -5.95 -6.58 -10.69
N VAL A 78 -6.02 -5.35 -11.19
CA VAL A 78 -5.85 -5.07 -12.63
C VAL A 78 -4.47 -5.54 -13.11
N PHE A 79 -3.40 -5.22 -12.37
CA PHE A 79 -2.06 -5.64 -12.73
C PHE A 79 -1.87 -7.16 -12.60
N ALA A 80 -2.39 -7.79 -11.54
CA ALA A 80 -2.32 -9.24 -11.38
C ALA A 80 -3.07 -9.97 -12.51
N SER A 81 -4.31 -9.56 -12.80
CA SER A 81 -5.13 -10.22 -13.83
C SER A 81 -4.67 -9.96 -15.26
N PHE A 82 -4.18 -8.75 -15.59
CA PHE A 82 -3.80 -8.41 -16.98
C PHE A 82 -2.31 -8.55 -17.30
N ILE A 83 -1.41 -8.30 -16.35
CA ILE A 83 0.05 -8.35 -16.60
C ILE A 83 0.63 -9.72 -16.25
N ILE A 84 0.21 -10.30 -15.11
CA ILE A 84 0.72 -11.60 -14.66
C ILE A 84 -0.06 -12.74 -15.31
N GLY A 85 -1.37 -12.58 -15.51
CA GLY A 85 -2.21 -13.48 -16.31
C GLY A 85 -2.51 -14.85 -15.66
N ASP A 86 -1.86 -15.19 -14.55
CA ASP A 86 -1.99 -16.48 -13.87
C ASP A 86 -3.09 -16.53 -12.80
N GLU A 87 -3.65 -15.38 -12.38
CA GLU A 87 -4.73 -15.33 -11.38
C GLU A 87 -6.07 -14.93 -12.01
N THR A 88 -6.97 -15.92 -12.13
CA THR A 88 -8.36 -15.66 -12.52
C THR A 88 -9.14 -15.14 -11.32
N MET A 89 -9.43 -13.84 -11.33
CA MET A 89 -10.25 -13.23 -10.29
C MET A 89 -11.73 -13.63 -10.46
N THR A 90 -12.40 -13.95 -9.35
CA THR A 90 -13.82 -14.28 -9.36
C THR A 90 -14.67 -13.09 -9.82
N SER A 91 -15.83 -13.36 -10.43
CA SER A 91 -16.78 -12.33 -10.85
C SER A 91 -17.20 -11.40 -9.71
N LEU A 92 -17.24 -11.92 -8.48
CA LEU A 92 -17.51 -11.13 -7.27
C LEU A 92 -16.37 -10.15 -6.93
N GLY A 93 -15.11 -10.54 -7.19
CA GLY A 93 -13.94 -9.69 -7.02
C GLY A 93 -13.93 -8.50 -7.98
N TRP A 94 -14.30 -8.72 -9.24
CA TRP A 94 -14.50 -7.65 -10.22
C TRP A 94 -15.59 -6.66 -9.80
N LEU A 95 -16.70 -7.16 -9.24
CA LEU A 95 -17.78 -6.32 -8.73
C LEU A 95 -17.32 -5.46 -7.55
N GLY A 96 -16.54 -6.02 -6.63
CA GLY A 96 -15.91 -5.28 -5.55
C GLY A 96 -14.98 -4.17 -6.05
N CYS A 97 -14.15 -4.47 -7.05
CA CYS A 97 -13.26 -3.47 -7.67
C CYS A 97 -14.04 -2.33 -8.32
N ALA A 98 -15.11 -2.64 -9.05
CA ALA A 98 -15.99 -1.64 -9.65
C ALA A 98 -16.64 -0.74 -8.58
N LEU A 99 -17.09 -1.32 -7.46
CA LEU A 99 -17.72 -0.57 -6.37
C LEU A 99 -16.73 0.40 -5.70
N ILE A 100 -15.51 -0.05 -5.42
CA ILE A 100 -14.43 0.81 -4.88
C ILE A 100 -14.13 1.95 -5.85
N PHE A 101 -13.97 1.65 -7.14
CA PHE A 101 -13.67 2.65 -8.17
C PHE A 101 -14.77 3.72 -8.27
N ILE A 102 -16.04 3.31 -8.27
CA ILE A 102 -17.19 4.23 -8.30
C ILE A 102 -17.22 5.10 -7.04
N ALA A 103 -17.02 4.51 -5.86
CA ALA A 103 -17.02 5.27 -4.60
C ALA A 103 -15.95 6.37 -4.58
N ILE A 104 -14.76 6.07 -5.10
CA ILE A 104 -13.65 7.02 -5.21
C ILE A 104 -13.98 8.12 -6.22
N LEU A 105 -14.50 7.78 -7.41
CA LEU A 105 -14.92 8.76 -8.41
C LEU A 105 -15.94 9.76 -7.85
N ILE A 106 -16.99 9.27 -7.18
CA ILE A 106 -18.02 10.13 -6.56
C ILE A 106 -17.37 11.07 -5.54
N THR A 107 -16.47 10.55 -4.71
CA THR A 107 -15.84 11.33 -3.64
C THR A 107 -14.91 12.42 -4.19
N VAL A 108 -14.14 12.10 -5.23
CA VAL A 108 -13.22 13.04 -5.89
C VAL A 108 -14.01 14.13 -6.63
N LEU A 109 -15.04 13.76 -7.39
CA LEU A 109 -15.87 14.72 -8.14
C LEU A 109 -16.64 15.67 -7.24
N LYS A 110 -17.30 15.15 -6.19
CA LYS A 110 -18.02 15.98 -5.20
C LYS A 110 -17.11 16.99 -4.51
N LYS A 111 -15.85 16.62 -4.26
CA LYS A 111 -14.88 17.56 -3.67
C LYS A 111 -14.46 18.64 -4.67
N SER A 112 -14.23 18.29 -5.94
CA SER A 112 -13.91 19.26 -6.99
C SER A 112 -15.01 20.31 -7.15
N GLU A 113 -16.26 19.89 -7.15
CA GLU A 113 -17.44 20.77 -7.21
C GLU A 113 -17.49 21.75 -6.02
N ASN A 114 -17.29 21.24 -4.80
CA ASN A 114 -17.26 22.07 -3.59
C ASN A 114 -16.09 23.06 -3.57
N SER A 115 -14.97 22.76 -4.22
CA SER A 115 -13.85 23.72 -4.32
C SER A 115 -14.10 24.85 -5.32
N LEU A 116 -14.91 24.60 -6.36
CA LEU A 116 -15.27 25.61 -7.36
C LEU A 116 -16.39 26.54 -6.86
N ASN A 117 -17.35 26.03 -6.10
CA ASN A 117 -18.45 26.83 -5.53
C ASN A 117 -18.02 27.71 -4.33
N LYS A 118 -16.78 27.56 -3.84
CA LYS A 118 -16.20 28.40 -2.78
C LYS A 118 -15.34 29.56 -3.28
N LYS A 119 -15.10 29.65 -4.60
CA LYS A 119 -14.42 30.80 -5.25
C LYS A 119 -15.46 31.74 -5.84
#